data_AF-A0AAD6C0M7-F1
#
_entry.id   AF-A0AAD6C0M7-F1
#
_cell.length_a   1.000
_cell.length_b   1.000
_cell.length_c   1.000
_cell.angle_alpha   90.00
_cell.angle_beta   90.00
_cell.angle_gamma   90.00
#
_symmetry.space_group_name_H-M   'P 1'
#
loop_
_entity.id
_entity.type
_entity.pdbx_description
1 polymer ?
#
loop_
_entity_poly.entity_id
_entity_poly.type
_entity_poly.pdbx_seq_one_letter_code
_entity_poly.pdbx_strand_id
1 'polypeptide(L)'
;MSTTPAPPTKLPIHTQHCRFCSHLLLATTRALNTLPRRTPPADDTALILPLEKLRASDADEDEPTSTQTASTTPHPKHVTLLLSTTIPDRRATLIRREDGIEKRVLLRCGRCRVVVGYYLDKVHWGESSNAQGQTEETEDGQDEDGQERPPAMYVLPGALVETEKMGGEGVGEKEWRGWAGDV
;
A
#
# COMPACT_ATOMS: atom_id res chain seq x y z
N MET A 1 -25.55 27.40 28.38
CA MET A 1 -24.13 26.99 28.41
C MET A 1 -23.83 26.38 27.06
N SER A 2 -23.22 27.16 26.15
CA SER A 2 -22.91 26.69 24.79
C SER A 2 -21.54 26.03 24.79
N THR A 3 -21.50 24.71 24.63
CA THR A 3 -20.25 23.95 24.50
C THR A 3 -19.70 24.17 23.09
N THR A 4 -18.57 24.87 22.98
CA THR A 4 -17.81 24.97 21.73
C THR A 4 -17.20 23.61 21.39
N PRO A 5 -17.42 23.05 20.19
CA PRO A 5 -16.79 21.80 19.79
C PRO A 5 -15.27 21.99 19.62
N ALA A 6 -14.49 21.05 20.15
CA ALA A 6 -13.03 21.05 20.04
C ALA A 6 -12.60 20.93 18.57
N PRO A 7 -11.52 21.62 18.14
CA PRO A 7 -11.05 21.57 16.76
C PRO A 7 -10.57 20.15 16.40
N PRO A 8 -10.75 19.71 15.14
CA PRO A 8 -10.29 18.39 14.69
C PRO A 8 -8.77 18.29 14.79
N THR A 9 -8.29 17.23 15.43
CA THR A 9 -6.86 16.94 15.61
C THR A 9 -6.24 16.56 14.26
N LYS A 10 -5.31 17.39 13.76
CA LYS A 10 -4.55 17.10 12.53
C LYS A 10 -3.56 15.97 12.76
N LEU A 11 -3.55 14.95 11.90
CA LEU A 11 -2.56 13.87 11.97
C LEU A 11 -1.21 14.34 11.40
N PRO A 12 -0.07 13.93 12.01
CA PRO A 12 1.24 14.20 11.44
C PRO A 12 1.43 13.49 10.10
N ILE A 13 2.21 14.09 9.19
CA ILE A 13 2.57 13.50 7.91
C ILE A 13 3.99 12.96 7.99
N HIS A 14 4.12 11.65 7.78
CA HIS A 14 5.40 10.96 7.71
C HIS A 14 5.81 10.80 6.24
N THR A 15 7.02 11.24 5.92
CA THR A 15 7.58 11.13 4.57
C THR A 15 8.62 10.01 4.54
N GLN A 16 8.56 9.20 3.48
CA GLN A 16 9.28 7.94 3.38
C GLN A 16 10.07 7.91 2.08
N HIS A 17 11.36 7.64 2.19
CA HIS A 17 12.32 7.70 1.12
C HIS A 17 12.85 6.30 0.76
N CYS A 18 13.27 6.12 -0.48
CA CYS A 18 14.00 4.94 -0.90
C CYS A 18 15.28 4.81 -0.07
N ARG A 19 15.46 3.69 0.62
CA ARG A 19 16.65 3.45 1.46
C ARG A 19 17.97 3.49 0.67
N PHE A 20 17.91 3.27 -0.64
CA PHE A 20 19.08 3.12 -1.52
C PHE A 20 19.55 4.43 -2.17
N CYS A 21 18.63 5.36 -2.46
CA CYS A 21 18.96 6.58 -3.21
C CYS A 21 18.29 7.84 -2.65
N SER A 22 17.71 7.74 -1.45
CA SER A 22 17.07 8.84 -0.73
C SER A 22 16.00 9.57 -1.54
N HIS A 23 15.36 8.90 -2.49
CA HIS A 23 14.30 9.47 -3.31
C HIS A 23 12.95 9.39 -2.57
N LEU A 24 12.18 10.47 -2.50
CA LEU A 24 10.89 10.49 -1.81
C LEU A 24 9.89 9.58 -2.53
N LEU A 25 9.41 8.54 -1.86
CA LEU A 25 8.54 7.53 -2.46
C LEU A 25 7.09 7.66 -1.99
N LEU A 26 6.89 7.91 -0.70
CA LEU A 26 5.60 7.83 -0.04
C LEU A 26 5.45 8.95 1.00
N ALA A 27 4.25 9.50 1.13
CA ALA A 27 3.85 10.32 2.27
C ALA A 27 2.58 9.71 2.87
N THR A 28 2.56 9.49 4.19
CA THR A 28 1.41 8.89 4.87
C THR A 28 1.22 9.47 6.26
N THR A 29 -0.02 9.51 6.74
CA THR A 29 -0.30 9.84 8.15
C THR A 29 -0.27 8.61 9.07
N ARG A 30 0.14 7.44 8.55
CA ARG A 30 0.31 6.20 9.32
C ARG A 30 1.75 6.04 9.76
N ALA A 31 1.96 5.61 10.99
CA ALA A 31 3.26 5.15 11.43
C ALA A 31 3.52 3.76 10.82
N LEU A 32 4.50 3.64 9.92
CA LEU A 32 4.71 2.37 9.17
C LEU A 32 5.07 1.18 10.08
N ASN A 33 5.71 1.43 11.22
CA ASN A 33 6.09 0.42 12.20
C ASN A 33 4.90 -0.19 12.95
N THR A 34 3.72 0.44 12.94
CA THR A 34 2.51 -0.10 13.56
C THR A 34 1.66 -0.92 12.59
N LEU A 35 2.07 -1.01 11.32
CA LEU A 35 1.33 -1.75 10.32
C LEU A 35 1.54 -3.26 10.47
N PRO A 36 0.51 -4.06 10.18
CA PRO A 36 0.65 -5.51 10.17
C PRO A 36 1.63 -5.94 9.07
N ARG A 37 2.34 -7.03 9.34
CA ARG A 37 3.24 -7.68 8.39
C ARG A 37 2.60 -8.95 7.86
N ARG A 38 2.94 -9.32 6.63
CA ARG A 38 2.55 -10.62 6.08
C ARG A 38 3.17 -11.75 6.89
N THR A 39 2.36 -12.78 7.10
CA THR A 39 2.72 -14.03 7.76
C THR A 39 2.84 -15.16 6.73
N PRO A 40 3.38 -16.33 7.10
CA PRO A 40 3.35 -17.52 6.25
C PRO A 40 1.95 -17.76 5.69
N PRO A 41 1.83 -18.15 4.40
CA PRO A 41 2.86 -18.72 3.52
C PRO A 41 3.71 -17.68 2.74
N ALA A 42 3.59 -16.39 3.05
CA ALA A 42 4.45 -15.37 2.45
C ALA A 42 5.72 -15.13 3.30
N ASP A 43 6.89 -15.49 2.77
CA ASP A 43 8.18 -15.37 3.47
C ASP A 43 8.80 -13.95 3.41
N ASP A 44 8.17 -13.01 2.72
CA ASP A 44 8.71 -11.65 2.54
C ASP A 44 8.42 -10.69 3.69
N THR A 45 7.66 -11.10 4.72
CA THR A 45 7.36 -10.28 5.91
C THR A 45 6.92 -8.83 5.61
N ALA A 46 6.31 -8.63 4.42
CA ALA A 46 6.06 -7.29 3.89
C ALA A 46 5.06 -6.53 4.76
N LEU A 47 5.30 -5.23 4.96
CA LEU A 47 4.37 -4.34 5.65
C LEU A 47 3.14 -4.14 4.76
N ILE A 48 1.96 -4.38 5.32
CA ILE A 48 0.69 -4.20 4.63
C ILE A 48 0.26 -2.75 4.85
N LEU A 49 0.43 -1.92 3.83
CA LEU A 49 0.02 -0.52 3.81
C LEU A 49 -1.35 -0.39 3.13
N PRO A 50 -2.45 -0.19 3.87
CA PRO A 50 -3.76 0.01 3.28
C PRO A 50 -3.75 1.25 2.39
N LEU A 51 -4.32 1.12 1.19
CA LEU A 51 -4.56 2.24 0.31
C LEU A 51 -6.04 2.59 0.43
N GLU A 52 -6.35 3.62 1.20
CA GLU A 52 -7.71 4.12 1.27
C GLU A 52 -8.16 4.55 -0.14
N LYS A 53 -9.42 4.22 -0.48
CA LYS A 53 -10.08 4.84 -1.62
C LYS A 53 -10.18 6.34 -1.29
N LEU A 54 -9.29 7.15 -1.85
CA LEU A 54 -9.46 8.60 -1.88
C LEU A 54 -10.77 8.83 -2.64
N ARG A 55 -11.87 9.03 -1.91
CA ARG A 55 -13.18 9.22 -2.52
C ARG A 55 -13.10 10.48 -3.37
N ALA A 56 -13.28 10.32 -4.68
CA ALA A 56 -13.62 11.40 -5.58
C ALA A 56 -15.11 11.72 -5.39
N SER A 57 -15.47 12.32 -4.25
CA SER A 57 -16.75 13.00 -4.03
C SER A 57 -16.80 13.55 -2.59
N ASP A 58 -16.17 14.70 -2.38
CA ASP A 58 -16.65 15.68 -1.41
C ASP A 58 -17.77 16.49 -2.10
N ALA A 59 -18.83 15.81 -2.51
CA ALA A 59 -20.14 16.41 -2.73
C ALA A 59 -21.05 15.73 -1.71
N ASP A 60 -21.61 16.55 -0.84
CA ASP A 60 -22.57 16.18 0.19
C ASP A 60 -23.52 15.06 -0.26
N GLU A 61 -23.74 14.04 0.56
CA GLU A 61 -25.02 13.74 1.20
C GLU A 61 -24.81 12.63 2.25
N ASP A 62 -25.40 12.85 3.43
CA ASP A 62 -25.59 11.87 4.49
C ASP A 62 -26.28 10.61 3.94
N GLU A 63 -25.61 9.45 3.99
CA GLU A 63 -26.31 8.15 4.00
C GLU A 63 -25.45 7.07 4.71
N PRO A 64 -25.85 6.57 5.89
CA PRO A 64 -25.14 5.51 6.59
C PRO A 64 -25.70 4.15 6.19
N THR A 65 -25.29 3.60 5.05
CA THR A 65 -25.44 2.15 4.80
C THR A 65 -24.13 1.43 5.09
N SER A 66 -23.98 1.02 6.34
CA SER A 66 -23.13 -0.10 6.73
C SER A 66 -23.66 -0.69 8.02
N THR A 67 -24.38 -1.80 7.86
CA THR A 67 -24.79 -2.71 8.93
C THR A 67 -23.55 -3.34 9.57
N GLN A 68 -22.88 -2.62 10.46
CA GLN A 68 -21.97 -3.19 11.44
C GLN A 68 -22.19 -2.50 12.78
N THR A 69 -22.67 -3.32 13.72
CA THR A 69 -22.89 -3.05 15.14
C THR A 69 -21.76 -2.26 15.80
N ALA A 70 -22.12 -1.10 16.34
CA ALA A 70 -21.61 -0.42 17.53
C ALA A 70 -20.09 -0.46 17.84
N SER A 71 -19.38 0.58 17.43
CA SER A 71 -18.56 1.39 18.35
C SER A 71 -18.36 2.80 17.79
N THR A 72 -19.03 3.76 18.43
CA THR A 72 -19.00 5.19 18.13
C THR A 72 -17.70 5.82 18.64
N THR A 73 -16.63 5.69 17.87
CA THR A 73 -15.49 6.63 17.94
C THR A 73 -15.09 7.02 16.52
N PRO A 74 -15.00 8.31 16.17
CA PRO A 74 -14.51 8.72 14.87
C PRO A 74 -13.02 8.35 14.77
N HIS A 75 -12.72 7.20 14.16
CA HIS A 75 -11.34 6.85 13.87
C HIS A 75 -10.76 7.86 12.86
N PRO A 76 -9.54 8.36 13.11
CA PRO A 76 -8.92 9.34 12.23
C PRO A 76 -8.74 8.75 10.81
N LYS A 77 -9.22 9.46 9.79
CA LYS A 77 -9.03 9.08 8.39
C LYS A 77 -7.56 9.22 8.01
N HIS A 78 -6.86 8.11 7.83
CA HIS A 78 -5.49 8.13 7.35
C HIS A 78 -5.44 8.36 5.84
N VAL A 79 -4.36 9.00 5.39
CA VAL A 79 -4.13 9.31 3.98
C VAL A 79 -2.74 8.83 3.60
N THR A 80 -2.65 8.22 2.43
CA THR A 80 -1.42 7.67 1.86
C THR A 80 -1.26 8.14 0.42
N LEU A 81 -0.24 8.95 0.16
CA LEU A 81 0.12 9.48 -1.16
C LEU A 81 1.37 8.77 -1.67
N LEU A 82 1.23 8.12 -2.82
CA LEU A 82 2.33 7.49 -3.55
C LEU A 82 2.93 8.53 -4.51
N LEU A 83 4.18 8.94 -4.31
CA LEU A 83 4.78 10.06 -5.04
C LEU A 83 5.69 9.59 -6.19
N SER A 84 6.69 8.75 -5.88
CA SER A 84 7.67 8.28 -6.87
C SER A 84 7.88 6.77 -6.82
N THR A 85 6.86 6.04 -6.40
CA THR A 85 6.71 4.58 -6.58
C THR A 85 6.09 4.24 -7.93
N THR A 86 6.28 5.10 -8.94
CA THR A 86 5.35 5.34 -10.05
C THR A 86 5.45 4.38 -11.22
N ILE A 87 6.27 3.34 -11.11
CA ILE A 87 6.35 2.33 -12.17
C ILE A 87 6.03 0.98 -11.56
N PRO A 88 4.73 0.65 -11.40
CA PRO A 88 4.35 -0.74 -11.36
C PRO A 88 4.91 -1.42 -12.62
N ASP A 89 5.54 -2.58 -12.46
CA ASP A 89 5.99 -3.37 -13.59
C ASP A 89 4.79 -3.69 -14.48
N ARG A 90 4.89 -3.43 -15.80
CA ARG A 90 3.81 -3.73 -16.76
C ARG A 90 3.40 -5.21 -16.75
N ARG A 91 4.35 -6.08 -16.38
CA ARG A 91 4.16 -7.52 -16.30
C ARG A 91 4.15 -7.94 -14.84
N ALA A 92 3.11 -8.67 -14.45
CA ALA A 92 3.07 -9.31 -13.16
C ALA A 92 4.12 -10.43 -13.05
N THR A 93 4.76 -10.53 -11.90
CA THR A 93 5.64 -11.62 -11.50
C THR A 93 4.82 -12.72 -10.86
N LEU A 94 4.99 -13.96 -11.32
CA LEU A 94 4.37 -15.14 -10.72
C LEU A 94 5.34 -15.80 -9.75
N ILE A 95 4.94 -15.91 -8.49
CA ILE A 95 5.68 -16.64 -7.46
C ILE A 95 4.99 -17.98 -7.24
N ARG A 96 5.75 -19.06 -7.43
CA ARG A 96 5.31 -20.41 -7.07
C ARG A 96 5.66 -20.66 -5.62
N ARG A 97 4.69 -21.10 -4.84
CA ARG A 97 4.81 -21.48 -3.44
C ARG A 97 4.29 -22.90 -3.23
N GLU A 98 4.48 -23.43 -2.03
CA GLU A 98 3.90 -24.71 -1.60
C GLU A 98 2.36 -24.69 -1.54
N ASP A 99 1.76 -23.52 -1.28
CA ASP A 99 0.31 -23.34 -1.16
C ASP A 99 -0.36 -22.92 -2.49
N GLY A 100 0.42 -22.59 -3.53
CA GLY A 100 -0.11 -22.23 -4.83
C GLY A 100 0.73 -21.20 -5.60
N ILE A 101 0.05 -20.35 -6.36
CA ILE A 101 0.68 -19.31 -7.19
C ILE A 101 0.23 -17.94 -6.72
N GLU A 102 1.19 -17.07 -6.40
CA GLU A 102 0.92 -15.66 -6.09
C GLU A 102 1.36 -14.76 -7.26
N LYS A 103 0.45 -13.89 -7.70
CA LYS A 103 0.68 -12.97 -8.82
C LYS A 103 0.88 -11.56 -8.29
N ARG A 104 2.08 -11.01 -8.46
CA ARG A 104 2.53 -9.72 -7.91
C ARG A 104 2.85 -8.73 -9.00
N VAL A 105 2.38 -7.49 -8.86
CA VAL A 105 2.83 -6.36 -9.67
C VAL A 105 3.87 -5.59 -8.86
N LEU A 106 5.14 -5.69 -9.26
CA LEU A 106 6.25 -5.10 -8.50
C LEU A 106 6.27 -3.57 -8.60
N LEU A 107 6.57 -2.90 -7.50
CA LEU A 107 6.71 -1.46 -7.41
C LEU A 107 8.18 -1.09 -7.26
N ARG A 108 8.64 -0.20 -8.13
CA ARG A 108 10.04 0.23 -8.16
C ARG A 108 10.19 1.69 -7.78
N CYS A 109 11.33 2.01 -7.18
CA CYS A 109 11.76 3.39 -7.01
C CYS A 109 11.91 4.07 -8.37
N GLY A 110 11.26 5.22 -8.59
CA GLY A 110 11.33 5.97 -9.84
C GLY A 110 12.75 6.41 -10.25
N ARG A 111 13.66 6.54 -9.27
CA ARG A 111 15.06 6.94 -9.48
C ARG A 111 15.99 5.76 -9.70
N CYS A 112 16.18 4.89 -8.70
CA CYS A 112 17.16 3.79 -8.77
C CYS A 112 16.60 2.46 -9.28
N ARG A 113 15.29 2.37 -9.56
CA ARG A 113 14.58 1.18 -10.06
C ARG A 113 14.64 -0.08 -9.18
N VAL A 114 15.20 0.01 -7.98
CA VAL A 114 15.13 -1.03 -6.95
C VAL A 114 13.67 -1.31 -6.59
N VAL A 115 13.33 -2.58 -6.41
CA VAL A 115 11.99 -3.02 -5.98
C VAL A 115 11.80 -2.64 -4.52
N VAL A 116 10.72 -1.90 -4.23
CA VAL A 116 10.41 -1.38 -2.89
C VAL A 116 9.13 -1.98 -2.30
N GLY A 117 8.34 -2.66 -3.13
CA GLY A 117 7.06 -3.22 -2.74
C GLY A 117 6.38 -3.88 -3.92
N TYR A 118 5.13 -4.25 -3.74
CA TYR A 118 4.28 -4.79 -4.80
C TYR A 118 2.80 -4.61 -4.48
N TYR A 119 1.96 -4.77 -5.50
CA TYR A 119 0.53 -5.04 -5.35
C TYR A 119 0.25 -6.51 -5.61
N LEU A 120 -0.79 -7.05 -4.99
CA LEU A 120 -1.39 -8.27 -5.47
C LEU A 120 -2.27 -7.97 -6.69
N ASP A 121 -2.17 -8.83 -7.69
CA ASP A 121 -3.01 -8.74 -8.89
C ASP A 121 -4.49 -8.88 -8.53
N LYS A 122 -5.37 -8.35 -9.39
CA LYS A 122 -6.83 -8.33 -9.16
C LYS A 122 -7.40 -9.70 -8.80
N VAL A 123 -6.85 -10.78 -9.35
CA VAL A 123 -7.29 -12.15 -9.05
C VAL A 123 -7.21 -12.53 -7.56
N HIS A 124 -6.45 -11.80 -6.75
CA HIS A 124 -6.28 -12.06 -5.31
C HIS A 124 -7.27 -11.30 -4.42
N TRP A 125 -8.01 -10.33 -4.97
CA TRP A 125 -8.83 -9.44 -4.15
C TRP A 125 -10.12 -8.93 -4.81
N GLY A 126 -10.24 -9.04 -6.13
CA GLY A 126 -11.49 -8.81 -6.84
C GLY A 126 -12.49 -9.91 -6.46
N GLU A 127 -13.77 -9.55 -6.35
CA GLU A 127 -14.82 -10.54 -6.20
C GLU A 127 -14.71 -11.54 -7.35
N SER A 128 -14.75 -12.83 -7.01
CA SER A 128 -14.74 -13.91 -8.00
C SER A 128 -16.05 -13.88 -8.80
N SER A 129 -16.19 -12.95 -9.74
CA SER A 129 -17.19 -13.06 -10.79
C SER A 129 -16.75 -14.23 -11.67
N ASN A 130 -17.31 -15.40 -11.37
CA ASN A 130 -17.27 -16.64 -12.14
C ASN A 130 -16.08 -16.78 -13.10
N ALA A 131 -15.08 -17.54 -12.67
CA ALA A 131 -14.09 -18.14 -13.55
C ALA A 131 -14.79 -19.03 -14.60
N GLN A 132 -15.20 -18.44 -15.72
CA GLN A 132 -15.40 -19.15 -16.97
C GLN A 132 -14.89 -18.24 -18.09
N GLY A 133 -13.86 -18.74 -18.76
CA GLY A 133 -12.86 -17.90 -19.38
C GLY A 133 -13.33 -17.17 -20.63
N GLN A 134 -12.61 -16.10 -20.93
CA GLN A 134 -12.28 -15.71 -22.28
C GLN A 134 -11.05 -14.81 -22.23
N THR A 135 -9.94 -15.35 -22.72
CA THR A 135 -8.84 -14.59 -23.27
C THR A 135 -9.38 -13.94 -24.54
N GLU A 136 -9.62 -12.64 -24.56
CA GLU A 136 -9.54 -11.85 -25.80
C GLU A 136 -8.97 -10.46 -25.48
N GLU A 137 -7.89 -10.15 -26.18
CA GLU A 137 -7.36 -8.80 -26.36
C GLU A 137 -8.47 -7.95 -26.98
N THR A 138 -8.83 -6.84 -26.37
CA THR A 138 -9.60 -5.78 -27.04
C THR A 138 -8.88 -4.46 -26.81
N GLU A 139 -8.28 -3.98 -27.90
CA GLU A 139 -7.91 -2.59 -28.12
C GLU A 139 -9.18 -1.73 -28.19
N ASP A 140 -9.01 -0.47 -27.78
CA ASP A 140 -9.87 0.70 -28.02
C ASP A 140 -11.18 0.88 -27.20
N GLY A 141 -11.03 1.64 -26.10
CA GLY A 141 -11.66 2.96 -25.99
C GLY A 141 -13.00 3.10 -25.24
N GLN A 142 -12.97 3.92 -24.17
CA GLN A 142 -14.08 4.70 -23.56
C GLN A 142 -15.10 3.90 -22.73
N ASP A 143 -15.41 4.15 -21.44
CA ASP A 143 -15.20 5.28 -20.52
C ASP A 143 -15.38 4.80 -19.04
N GLU A 144 -15.15 5.71 -18.09
CA GLU A 144 -15.73 5.82 -16.73
C GLU A 144 -14.98 5.20 -15.52
N ASP A 145 -13.98 5.95 -15.04
CA ASP A 145 -13.83 6.40 -13.63
C ASP A 145 -13.86 5.37 -12.47
N GLY A 146 -13.70 4.09 -12.77
CA GLY A 146 -13.77 3.01 -11.79
C GLY A 146 -12.53 2.14 -11.73
N GLN A 147 -11.32 2.65 -12.06
CA GLN A 147 -10.10 1.84 -12.00
C GLN A 147 -9.90 1.28 -10.59
N GLU A 148 -10.34 0.04 -10.41
CA GLU A 148 -10.36 -0.63 -9.11
C GLU A 148 -8.93 -0.69 -8.58
N ARG A 149 -8.64 0.20 -7.61
CA ARG A 149 -7.31 0.37 -7.05
C ARG A 149 -7.05 -0.80 -6.10
N PRO A 150 -5.83 -1.39 -6.10
CA PRO A 150 -5.49 -2.43 -5.15
C PRO A 150 -5.72 -1.93 -3.71
N PRO A 151 -6.29 -2.78 -2.84
CA PRO A 151 -6.69 -2.37 -1.49
C PRO A 151 -5.50 -2.04 -0.58
N ALA A 152 -4.31 -2.55 -0.91
CA ALA A 152 -3.10 -2.32 -0.14
C ALA A 152 -1.84 -2.39 -1.02
N MET A 153 -0.83 -1.63 -0.63
CA MET A 153 0.56 -1.79 -1.05
C MET A 153 1.28 -2.70 -0.06
N TYR A 154 2.01 -3.69 -0.55
CA TYR A 154 2.89 -4.52 0.28
C TYR A 154 4.31 -3.95 0.17
N VAL A 155 4.75 -3.28 1.22
CA VAL A 155 6.07 -2.62 1.27
C VAL A 155 7.10 -3.64 1.74
N LEU A 156 8.17 -3.83 0.96
CA LEU A 156 9.23 -4.74 1.35
C LEU A 156 10.00 -4.20 2.57
N PRO A 157 10.35 -5.07 3.53
CA PRO A 157 11.20 -4.70 4.66
C PRO A 157 12.49 -4.00 4.22
N GLY A 158 12.93 -3.02 5.01
CA GLY A 158 14.13 -2.24 4.73
C GLY A 158 14.15 -1.42 3.43
N ALA A 159 13.07 -1.39 2.64
CA ALA A 159 13.04 -0.65 1.37
C ALA A 159 12.83 0.86 1.54
N LEU A 160 12.16 1.26 2.62
CA LEU A 160 11.84 2.64 2.95
C LEU A 160 12.59 3.10 4.20
N VAL A 161 12.91 4.40 4.25
CA VAL A 161 13.42 5.09 5.43
C VAL A 161 12.66 6.38 5.64
N GLU A 162 12.28 6.64 6.87
CA GLU A 162 11.61 7.88 7.27
C GLU A 162 12.57 9.07 7.19
N THR A 163 12.08 10.23 6.78
CA THR A 163 12.89 11.46 6.61
C THR A 163 13.69 11.81 7.85
N GLU A 164 13.08 11.70 9.04
CA GLU A 164 13.74 12.00 10.31
C GLU A 164 14.91 11.05 10.63
N LYS A 165 14.90 9.85 10.03
CA LYS A 165 15.93 8.81 10.21
C LYS A 165 16.91 8.75 9.03
N MET A 166 16.72 9.60 8.01
CA MET A 166 17.62 9.67 6.87
C MET A 166 18.98 10.18 7.30
N GLY A 167 20.04 9.44 6.97
CA GLY A 167 21.42 9.78 7.38
C GLY A 167 21.84 9.20 8.74
N GLY A 168 20.95 8.50 9.46
CA GLY A 168 21.31 7.73 10.65
C GLY A 168 21.96 6.39 10.34
N GLU A 169 22.70 5.82 11.31
CA GLU A 169 23.39 4.54 11.16
C GLU A 169 22.40 3.37 10.95
N GLY A 170 22.56 2.64 9.84
CA GLY A 170 22.35 1.19 9.79
C GLY A 170 20.95 0.60 9.95
N VAL A 171 19.86 1.37 10.09
CA VAL A 171 18.51 0.82 10.44
C VAL A 171 17.97 -0.24 9.46
N GLY A 172 18.50 -0.33 8.23
CA GLY A 172 18.19 -1.42 7.30
C GLY A 172 19.21 -2.57 7.29
N GLU A 173 20.48 -2.32 7.58
CA GLU A 173 21.56 -3.26 7.27
C GLU A 173 21.39 -4.61 7.99
N LYS A 174 20.91 -4.60 9.24
CA LYS A 174 20.61 -5.83 9.99
C LYS A 174 19.46 -6.63 9.40
N GLU A 175 18.38 -5.96 8.96
CA GLU A 175 17.20 -6.63 8.37
C GLU A 175 17.57 -7.24 6.99
N TRP A 176 18.39 -6.54 6.20
CA TRP A 176 18.92 -7.03 4.93
C TRP A 176 19.91 -8.20 5.11
N ARG A 177 20.79 -8.18 6.13
CA ARG A 177 21.69 -9.30 6.45
C ARG A 177 20.92 -10.57 6.83
N GLY A 178 19.81 -10.44 7.55
CA GLY A 178 18.91 -11.56 7.84
C GLY A 178 18.35 -12.21 6.58
N TRP A 179 18.01 -11.41 5.55
CA TRP A 179 17.53 -11.90 4.26
C TRP A 179 18.62 -12.48 3.36
N ALA A 180 19.83 -11.92 3.40
CA ALA A 180 20.97 -12.43 2.64
C ALA A 180 21.51 -13.76 3.20
N GLY A 181 21.06 -14.18 4.39
CA GLY A 181 21.60 -15.34 5.10
C GLY A 181 22.95 -15.06 5.76
N ASP A 182 23.29 -13.78 5.99
CA ASP A 182 24.56 -13.32 6.59
C ASP A 182 24.51 -13.27 8.13
N VAL A 183 23.65 -14.06 8.77
CA VAL A 183 23.50 -14.14 10.24
C VAL A 183 23.97 -15.49 10.76
#